data_AF-L0HGP6-F1
#
_entry.id   AF-L0HGP6-F1
#
_cell.length_a   1.000
_cell.length_b   1.000
_cell.length_c   1.000
_cell.angle_alpha   90.00
_cell.angle_beta   90.00
_cell.angle_gamma   90.00
#
_symmetry.space_group_name_H-M   'P 1'
#
loop_
_entity.id
_entity.type
_entity.pdbx_description
1 polymer ?
#
loop_
_entity_poly.entity_id
_entity_poly.type
_entity_poly.pdbx_seq_one_letter_code
_entity_poly.pdbx_strand_id
1 'polypeptide(L)'
;MVQKKRIAITTAVGILTGAWCAGSLLFMAPPGITPEPWFMLMIFYARVLQGLVIGFADGIAIRPVLRGAGFGTLFSLLLCIVPFFAHNYFGAAMLLIFGIIYGILADGLASWAVKRDNAA
;
A
#
# COMPACT_ATOMS: atom_id res chain seq x y z
N MET A 1 23.85 1.11 -3.96
CA MET A 1 23.14 2.31 -3.42
C MET A 1 21.70 2.41 -3.93
N VAL A 2 21.48 2.10 -5.22
CA VAL A 2 20.16 2.06 -5.88
C VAL A 2 19.09 1.29 -5.10
N GLN A 3 19.39 0.07 -4.62
CA GLN A 3 18.43 -0.74 -3.88
C GLN A 3 18.01 -0.11 -2.54
N LYS A 4 18.95 0.47 -1.79
CA LYS A 4 18.67 1.15 -0.52
C LYS A 4 17.74 2.36 -0.73
N LYS A 5 18.01 3.14 -1.80
CA LYS A 5 17.16 4.28 -2.18
C LYS A 5 15.75 3.83 -2.57
N ARG A 6 15.65 2.76 -3.37
CA ARG A 6 14.36 2.19 -3.79
C ARG A 6 13.52 1.75 -2.59
N ILE A 7 14.12 0.98 -1.67
CA ILE A 7 13.47 0.53 -0.43
C ILE A 7 13.01 1.72 0.41
N ALA A 8 13.85 2.75 0.57
CA ALA A 8 13.49 3.94 1.35
C ALA A 8 12.27 4.67 0.75
N ILE A 9 12.24 4.84 -0.58
CA ILE A 9 11.12 5.51 -1.26
C ILE A 9 9.84 4.69 -1.15
N THR A 10 9.87 3.39 -1.46
CA THR A 10 8.66 2.57 -1.42
C THR A 10 8.12 2.42 -0.01
N THR A 11 9.00 2.34 1.00
CA THR A 11 8.61 2.29 2.41
C THR A 11 8.01 3.62 2.85
N ALA A 12 8.59 4.76 2.46
CA ALA A 12 8.03 6.08 2.77
C ALA A 12 6.63 6.25 2.14
N VAL A 13 6.44 5.83 0.89
CA VAL A 13 5.11 5.81 0.25
C VAL A 13 4.15 4.90 1.01
N GLY A 14 4.60 3.72 1.45
CA GLY A 14 3.83 2.80 2.29
C GLY A 14 3.38 3.42 3.63
N ILE A 15 4.27 4.15 4.30
CA ILE A 15 3.96 4.87 5.54
C ILE A 15 2.92 5.97 5.29
N LEU A 16 3.12 6.80 4.26
CA LEU A 16 2.21 7.91 3.95
C LEU A 16 0.82 7.41 3.55
N THR A 17 0.77 6.40 2.67
CA THR A 17 -0.50 5.80 2.23
C THR A 17 -1.17 5.00 3.33
N GLY A 18 -0.40 4.34 4.21
CA GLY A 18 -0.91 3.69 5.42
C GLY A 18 -1.54 4.67 6.38
N ALA A 19 -0.84 5.77 6.69
CA ALA A 19 -1.33 6.81 7.59
C ALA A 19 -2.61 7.46 7.04
N TRP A 20 -2.63 7.76 5.74
CA TRP A 20 -3.82 8.28 5.06
C TRP A 20 -4.98 7.28 5.11
N CYS A 21 -4.74 6.01 4.76
CA CYS A 21 -5.79 5.00 4.69
C CYS A 21 -6.40 4.72 6.08
N ALA A 22 -5.56 4.56 7.11
CA ALA A 22 -6.03 4.40 8.48
C ALA A 22 -6.71 5.68 9.01
N GLY A 23 -6.10 6.85 8.80
CA GLY A 23 -6.63 8.14 9.26
C GLY A 23 -7.95 8.51 8.62
N SER A 24 -8.17 8.17 7.35
CA SER A 24 -9.43 8.45 6.65
C SER A 24 -10.65 7.78 7.31
N LEU A 25 -10.45 6.67 8.03
CA LEU A 25 -11.53 6.02 8.78
C LEU A 25 -12.07 6.91 9.92
N LEU A 26 -11.25 7.80 10.48
CA LEU A 26 -11.70 8.74 11.52
C LEU A 26 -12.68 9.80 10.98
N PHE A 27 -12.62 10.08 9.67
CA PHE A 27 -13.45 11.11 9.02
C PHE A 27 -14.59 10.53 8.20
N MET A 28 -14.43 9.30 7.69
CA MET A 28 -15.38 8.65 6.77
C MET A 28 -16.19 7.54 7.45
N ALA A 29 -15.98 7.25 8.73
CA ALA A 29 -16.81 6.29 9.45
C ALA A 29 -18.25 6.82 9.59
N PRO A 30 -19.26 5.94 9.47
CA PRO A 30 -20.65 6.31 9.75
C PRO A 30 -20.80 6.87 11.17
N PRO A 31 -21.70 7.84 11.39
CA PRO A 31 -21.95 8.38 12.72
C PRO A 31 -22.39 7.26 13.67
N GLY A 32 -21.70 7.14 14.81
CA GLY A 32 -21.94 6.11 15.83
C GLY A 32 -21.05 4.86 15.70
N ILE A 33 -20.21 4.74 14.67
CA ILE A 33 -19.23 3.66 14.53
C ILE A 33 -17.83 4.22 14.71
N THR A 34 -17.15 3.85 15.80
CA THR A 34 -15.73 4.17 15.98
C THR A 34 -14.86 3.08 15.35
N PRO A 35 -13.96 3.43 14.41
CA PRO A 35 -13.00 2.48 13.88
C PRO A 35 -12.17 1.89 15.02
N GLU A 36 -12.06 0.58 15.06
CA GLU A 36 -11.32 -0.08 16.12
C GLU A 36 -9.82 0.20 15.95
N PRO A 37 -9.11 0.67 17.00
CA PRO A 37 -7.70 1.06 16.88
C PRO A 37 -6.81 -0.05 16.34
N TRP A 38 -7.10 -1.30 16.67
CA TRP A 38 -6.35 -2.46 16.20
C TRP A 38 -6.49 -2.67 14.68
N PHE A 39 -7.68 -2.40 14.12
CA PHE A 39 -7.92 -2.53 12.69
C PHE A 39 -7.22 -1.42 11.91
N MET A 40 -7.23 -0.20 12.44
CA MET A 40 -6.46 0.93 11.89
C MET A 40 -4.95 0.63 11.87
N LEU A 41 -4.42 0.05 12.96
CA LEU A 41 -3.02 -0.36 13.04
C LEU A 41 -2.70 -1.46 12.03
N MET A 42 -3.61 -2.42 11.82
CA MET A 42 -3.44 -3.47 10.82
C MET A 42 -3.38 -2.90 9.40
N ILE A 43 -4.26 -1.94 9.06
CA ILE A 43 -4.21 -1.23 7.77
C ILE A 43 -2.87 -0.52 7.61
N PHE A 44 -2.46 0.25 8.60
CA PHE A 44 -1.19 0.97 8.57
C PHE A 44 -0.02 0.02 8.34
N TYR A 45 0.09 -1.02 9.17
CA TYR A 45 1.14 -2.02 9.10
C TYR A 45 1.18 -2.72 7.74
N ALA A 46 0.03 -3.15 7.22
CA ALA A 46 -0.04 -3.81 5.92
C ALA A 46 0.41 -2.91 4.76
N ARG A 47 0.12 -1.61 4.80
CA ARG A 47 0.60 -0.66 3.76
C ARG A 47 2.10 -0.39 3.86
N VAL A 48 2.64 -0.30 5.07
CA VAL A 48 4.10 -0.20 5.28
C VAL A 48 4.78 -1.46 4.76
N LEU A 49 4.26 -2.64 5.09
CA LEU A 49 4.79 -3.92 4.64
C LEU A 49 4.70 -4.08 3.12
N GLN A 50 3.58 -3.68 2.51
CA GLN A 50 3.42 -3.62 1.06
C GLN A 50 4.53 -2.77 0.41
N GLY A 51 4.77 -1.55 0.92
CA GLY A 51 5.84 -0.69 0.43
C GLY A 51 7.23 -1.30 0.59
N LEU A 52 7.50 -1.94 1.73
CA LEU A 52 8.76 -2.62 2.00
C LEU A 52 9.00 -3.77 1.00
N VAL A 53 8.00 -4.64 0.82
CA VAL A 53 8.09 -5.79 -0.11
C VAL A 53 8.27 -5.35 -1.55
N ILE A 54 7.52 -4.33 -1.99
CA ILE A 54 7.71 -3.73 -3.32
C ILE A 54 9.15 -3.24 -3.46
N GLY A 55 9.73 -2.62 -2.43
CA GLY A 55 11.12 -2.14 -2.40
C GLY A 55 12.19 -3.22 -2.58
N PHE A 56 11.93 -4.43 -2.07
CA PHE A 56 12.81 -5.59 -2.28
C PHE A 56 12.61 -6.30 -3.62
N ALA A 57 11.48 -6.08 -4.29
CA ALA A 57 11.11 -6.79 -5.51
C ALA A 57 11.89 -6.39 -6.79
N ASP A 58 13.04 -5.72 -6.66
CA ASP A 58 13.81 -5.11 -7.75
C ASP A 58 14.30 -6.13 -8.79
N GLY A 59 14.49 -7.41 -8.39
CA GLY A 59 14.94 -8.49 -9.27
C GLY A 59 13.88 -9.11 -10.19
N ILE A 60 12.62 -8.67 -10.11
CA ILE A 60 11.53 -9.21 -10.93
C ILE A 60 11.43 -8.42 -12.24
N ALA A 61 11.71 -9.06 -13.37
CA ALA A 61 11.64 -8.48 -14.73
C ALA A 61 10.20 -8.28 -15.24
N ILE A 62 9.36 -7.62 -14.44
CA ILE A 62 7.98 -7.25 -14.77
C ILE A 62 7.91 -5.72 -14.82
N ARG A 63 7.02 -5.18 -15.67
CA ARG A 63 6.77 -3.72 -15.70
C ARG A 63 6.42 -3.22 -14.28
N PRO A 64 7.04 -2.14 -13.78
CA PRO A 64 6.84 -1.65 -12.42
C PRO A 64 5.37 -1.47 -12.03
N VAL A 65 4.54 -1.02 -12.97
CA VAL A 65 3.09 -0.88 -12.76
C VAL A 65 2.42 -2.22 -12.44
N LEU A 66 2.73 -3.28 -13.18
CA LEU A 66 2.13 -4.60 -12.97
C LEU A 66 2.64 -5.27 -11.69
N ARG A 67 3.94 -5.10 -11.39
CA ARG A 67 4.54 -5.62 -10.15
C ARG A 67 3.93 -4.92 -8.92
N GLY A 68 3.86 -3.58 -8.95
CA GLY A 68 3.19 -2.78 -7.94
C GLY A 68 1.70 -3.15 -7.77
N ALA A 69 0.96 -3.29 -8.87
CA ALA A 69 -0.44 -3.70 -8.83
C ALA A 69 -0.63 -5.11 -8.24
N GLY A 70 0.24 -6.06 -8.57
CA GLY A 70 0.18 -7.43 -8.06
C GLY A 70 0.39 -7.49 -6.55
N PHE A 71 1.46 -6.87 -6.04
CA PHE A 71 1.68 -6.78 -4.60
C PHE A 71 0.60 -5.97 -3.89
N GLY A 72 0.14 -4.87 -4.50
CA GLY A 72 -0.98 -4.08 -3.99
C GLY A 72 -2.26 -4.90 -3.84
N THR A 73 -2.56 -5.75 -4.83
CA THR A 73 -3.70 -6.68 -4.79
C THR A 73 -3.53 -7.69 -3.67
N LEU A 74 -2.37 -8.36 -3.60
CA LEU A 74 -2.08 -9.41 -2.63
C LEU A 74 -2.23 -8.91 -1.18
N PHE A 75 -1.57 -7.81 -0.84
CA PHE A 75 -1.64 -7.24 0.52
C PHE A 75 -3.03 -6.73 0.87
N SER A 76 -3.78 -6.22 -0.11
CA SER A 76 -5.13 -5.75 0.13
C SER A 76 -6.13 -6.88 0.27
N LEU A 77 -6.00 -7.97 -0.48
CA LEU A 77 -6.85 -9.15 -0.30
C LEU A 77 -6.70 -9.73 1.11
N LEU A 78 -5.47 -9.77 1.64
CA LEU A 78 -5.21 -10.16 3.03
C LEU A 78 -5.93 -9.23 4.02
N LEU A 79 -5.90 -7.92 3.79
CA LEU A 79 -6.64 -6.94 4.61
C LEU A 79 -8.17 -7.08 4.45
N CYS A 80 -8.66 -7.47 3.28
CA CYS A 80 -10.10 -7.57 3.00
C CYS A 80 -10.79 -8.71 3.77
N ILE A 81 -10.03 -9.66 4.34
CA ILE A 81 -10.57 -10.76 5.13
C ILE A 81 -11.45 -10.21 6.27
N VAL A 82 -10.97 -9.21 7.01
CA VAL A 82 -11.71 -8.61 8.13
C VAL A 82 -13.04 -7.96 7.70
N PRO A 83 -13.08 -7.01 6.74
CA PRO A 83 -14.34 -6.41 6.31
C PRO A 83 -15.28 -7.41 5.63
N PHE A 84 -14.80 -8.50 5.02
CA PHE A 84 -15.68 -9.55 4.51
C PHE A 84 -16.43 -10.29 5.63
N PHE A 85 -15.76 -10.62 6.74
CA PHE A 85 -16.42 -11.21 7.91
C PHE A 85 -17.40 -10.26 8.59
N ALA A 86 -17.15 -8.95 8.51
CA ALA A 86 -18.04 -7.91 9.02
C ALA A 86 -19.15 -7.49 8.04
N HIS A 87 -19.32 -8.20 6.90
CA HIS A 87 -20.26 -7.85 5.81
C HIS A 87 -20.10 -6.43 5.24
N ASN A 88 -18.93 -5.81 5.43
CA ASN A 88 -18.61 -4.49 4.91
C ASN A 88 -17.92 -4.60 3.53
N TYR A 89 -18.69 -5.00 2.52
CA TYR A 89 -18.20 -5.21 1.16
C TYR A 89 -17.65 -3.93 0.52
N PHE A 90 -18.23 -2.77 0.84
CA PHE A 90 -17.75 -1.48 0.34
C PHE A 90 -16.36 -1.15 0.89
N GLY A 91 -16.14 -1.34 2.20
CA GLY A 91 -14.82 -1.17 2.83
C GLY A 91 -13.77 -2.12 2.25
N ALA A 92 -14.14 -3.39 2.01
CA ALA A 92 -13.27 -4.36 1.36
C ALA A 92 -12.89 -3.91 -0.07
N ALA A 93 -13.86 -3.49 -0.88
CA ALA A 93 -13.62 -3.00 -2.23
C ALA A 93 -12.71 -1.76 -2.23
N MET A 94 -12.93 -0.80 -1.33
CA MET A 94 -12.08 0.38 -1.18
C MET A 94 -10.65 0.00 -0.81
N LEU A 95 -10.46 -0.87 0.19
CA LEU A 95 -9.12 -1.33 0.58
C LEU A 95 -8.39 -2.02 -0.57
N LEU A 96 -9.10 -2.82 -1.38
CA LEU A 96 -8.55 -3.47 -2.55
C LEU A 96 -8.10 -2.46 -3.61
N ILE A 97 -9.01 -1.57 -4.02
CA ILE A 97 -8.74 -0.57 -5.07
C ILE A 97 -7.60 0.35 -4.65
N PHE A 98 -7.65 0.91 -3.44
CA PHE A 98 -6.60 1.79 -2.95
C PHE A 98 -5.26 1.09 -2.83
N GLY A 99 -5.24 -0.18 -2.46
CA GLY A 99 -3.97 -0.88 -2.38
C GLY A 99 -3.33 -1.18 -3.71
N ILE A 100 -4.13 -1.47 -4.73
CA ILE A 100 -3.64 -1.55 -6.13
C ILE A 100 -3.02 -0.21 -6.53
N ILE A 101 -3.75 0.89 -6.32
CA ILE A 101 -3.29 2.24 -6.66
C ILE A 101 -1.99 2.56 -5.92
N TYR A 102 -1.93 2.35 -4.61
CA TYR A 102 -0.74 2.63 -3.80
C TYR A 102 0.44 1.75 -4.17
N GLY A 103 0.19 0.50 -4.57
CA GLY A 103 1.22 -0.41 -5.06
C GLY A 103 1.81 0.07 -6.39
N ILE A 104 0.97 0.46 -7.33
CA ILE A 104 1.37 1.06 -8.62
C ILE A 104 2.19 2.34 -8.38
N LEU A 105 1.71 3.22 -7.50
CA LEU A 105 2.39 4.48 -7.19
C LEU A 105 3.75 4.25 -6.53
N ALA A 106 3.84 3.36 -5.55
CA ALA A 106 5.09 3.05 -4.86
C ALA A 106 6.14 2.53 -5.85
N ASP A 107 5.77 1.54 -6.68
CA ASP A 107 6.72 0.94 -7.61
C ASP A 107 7.07 1.87 -8.79
N GLY A 108 6.07 2.58 -9.31
CA GLY A 108 6.25 3.57 -10.38
C GLY A 108 7.18 4.71 -9.96
N LEU A 109 6.94 5.30 -8.77
CA LEU A 109 7.75 6.39 -8.26
C LEU A 109 9.18 5.95 -7.95
N ALA A 110 9.35 4.78 -7.35
CA ALA A 110 10.67 4.27 -7.01
C ALA A 110 11.47 3.91 -8.27
N SER A 111 10.83 3.32 -9.28
CA SER A 111 11.47 3.02 -10.57
C SER A 111 11.85 4.28 -11.34
N TRP A 112 11.00 5.31 -11.32
CA TRP A 112 11.33 6.62 -11.91
C TRP A 112 12.50 7.30 -11.19
N ALA A 113 12.49 7.31 -9.86
CA ALA A 113 13.54 7.95 -9.05
C ALA A 113 14.90 7.25 -9.20
N VAL A 114 14.92 5.93 -9.33
CA VAL A 114 16.12 5.15 -9.62
C VAL A 114 16.64 5.42 -11.04
N LYS A 115 15.75 5.48 -12.04
CA LYS A 115 16.15 5.77 -13.43
C LYS A 115 16.76 7.17 -13.56
N ARG A 116 16.25 8.15 -12.82
CA ARG A 116 16.77 9.53 -12.82
C ARG A 116 18.18 9.63 -12.24
N ASP A 117 18.49 8.88 -11.18
CA ASP A 117 19.83 8.86 -10.60
C ASP A 117 20.87 8.22 -11.52
N ASN A 118 20.49 7.22 -12.31
CA ASN A 118 21.40 6.56 -13.25
C ASN A 118 21.68 7.41 -14.51
N ALA A 119 20.93 8.50 -14.72
CA ALA A 119 21.07 9.41 -15.85
C ALA A 119 21.81 10.71 -15.49
N ALA A 120 22.16 10.89 -14.20
CA ALA A 120 22.93 12.00 -13.66
C ALA A 120 24.36 11.54 -13.35
#